data_AF-A0A3C7W1N0-F1
#
_entry.id   AF-A0A3C7W1N0-F1
#
_cell.length_a   1.000
_cell.length_b   1.000
_cell.length_c   1.000
_cell.angle_alpha   90.00
_cell.angle_beta   90.00
_cell.angle_gamma   90.00
#
_symmetry.space_group_name_H-M   'P 1'
#
loop_
_entity.id
_entity.type
_entity.pdbx_description
1 polymer ?
#
loop_
_entity_poly.entity_id
_entity_poly.type
_entity_poly.pdbx_seq_one_letter_code
_entity_poly.pdbx_strand_id
1 'polypeptide(L)'
;MAAMALSPTRRLAAHFLPSPGEGPDADERENGFFELFLHAEHPAERGLDLRARVSGDRDPGYGATSRMLGEAAACLALDDLPVGGGIWTPAAALGDALVTRLRDRAGLRFDIV
;
A
#
# COMPACT_ATOMS: atom_id res chain seq x y z
N MET A 1 16.74 6.52 -2.84
CA MET A 1 17.26 5.14 -3.03
C MET A 1 18.73 5.09 -3.45
N ALA A 2 19.21 5.88 -4.43
CA ALA A 2 20.61 5.84 -4.87
C ALA A 2 21.67 6.05 -3.77
N ALA A 3 21.42 6.94 -2.80
CA ALA A 3 22.35 7.19 -1.68
C ALA A 3 22.53 5.99 -0.71
N MET A 4 21.61 5.02 -0.72
CA MET A 4 21.65 3.83 0.16
C MET A 4 22.44 2.66 -0.43
N ALA A 5 22.78 2.73 -1.73
CA ALA A 5 23.40 1.63 -2.48
C ALA A 5 24.89 1.42 -2.14
N LEU A 6 25.61 2.47 -1.72
CA LEU A 6 27.03 2.39 -1.36
C LEU A 6 27.20 2.49 0.16
N SER A 7 28.08 1.66 0.72
CA SER A 7 28.28 1.56 2.18
C SER A 7 28.64 2.87 2.90
N PRO A 8 29.57 3.72 2.42
CA PRO A 8 29.89 4.98 3.08
C PRO A 8 28.74 6.01 2.97
N THR A 9 28.05 6.07 1.83
CA THR A 9 26.94 7.01 1.63
C THR A 9 25.69 6.60 2.42
N ARG A 10 25.46 5.29 2.61
CA ARG A 10 24.41 4.75 3.47
C ARG A 10 24.58 5.18 4.93
N ARG A 11 25.81 5.14 5.46
CA ARG A 11 26.10 5.58 6.84
C ARG A 11 25.83 7.07 7.04
N LEU A 12 26.18 7.89 6.06
CA LEU A 12 25.91 9.33 6.11
C LEU A 12 24.41 9.61 5.99
N ALA A 13 23.72 8.94 5.06
CA ALA A 13 22.27 9.09 4.88
C ALA A 13 21.48 8.63 6.11
N ALA A 14 21.94 7.58 6.81
CA ALA A 14 21.29 7.08 8.03
C ALA A 14 21.24 8.11 9.17
N HIS A 15 22.13 9.11 9.18
CA HIS A 15 22.08 10.18 10.17
C HIS A 15 20.92 11.17 9.95
N PHE A 16 20.36 11.19 8.74
CA PHE A 16 19.24 12.06 8.36
C PHE A 16 17.91 11.31 8.25
N LEU A 17 17.90 10.01 8.57
CA LEU A 17 16.68 9.21 8.59
C LEU A 17 16.10 9.17 10.00
N PRO A 18 14.77 8.99 10.13
CA PRO A 18 14.14 8.80 11.43
C PRO A 18 14.79 7.65 12.20
N SER A 19 14.95 7.83 13.50
CA SER A 19 15.38 6.75 14.38
C SER A 19 14.34 5.63 14.39
N PRO A 20 14.73 4.37 14.66
CA PRO A 20 13.78 3.30 14.85
C PRO A 20 12.72 3.67 15.89
N GLY A 21 11.45 3.69 15.49
CA GLY A 21 10.33 4.04 16.37
C GLY A 21 9.94 5.52 16.43
N GLU A 22 10.70 6.44 15.80
CA GLU A 22 10.30 7.86 15.75
C GLU A 22 9.05 8.07 14.89
N GLY A 23 8.95 7.38 13.75
CA GLY A 23 7.79 7.47 12.84
C GLY A 23 7.47 8.90 12.37
N PRO A 24 6.50 9.07 11.48
CA PRO A 24 5.98 10.38 11.13
C PRO A 24 5.07 10.94 12.24
N ASP A 25 5.09 12.25 12.41
CA ASP A 25 4.18 12.96 13.31
C ASP A 25 2.72 12.93 12.82
N ALA A 26 1.79 13.54 13.57
CA ALA A 26 0.37 13.51 13.20
C ALA A 26 0.07 14.23 11.88
N ASP A 27 0.74 15.35 11.63
CA ASP A 27 0.51 16.17 10.44
C ASP A 27 1.12 15.51 9.20
N GLU A 28 2.30 14.89 9.34
CA GLU A 28 2.93 14.09 8.30
C GLU A 28 2.08 12.88 7.92
N ARG A 29 1.46 12.21 8.90
CA ARG A 29 0.56 11.08 8.64
C ARG A 29 -0.70 11.50 7.88
N GLU A 30 -1.30 12.60 8.32
CA GLU A 30 -2.56 13.11 7.79
C GLU A 30 -2.37 13.72 6.40
N ASN A 31 -1.28 14.42 6.14
CA ASN A 31 -1.08 15.16 4.87
C ASN A 31 -0.14 14.45 3.88
N GLY A 32 0.42 13.30 4.25
CA GLY A 32 1.20 12.46 3.35
C GLY A 32 0.36 11.84 2.24
N PHE A 33 1.03 11.25 1.25
CA PHE A 33 0.38 10.48 0.19
C PHE A 33 1.36 9.45 -0.38
N PHE A 34 0.85 8.52 -1.19
CA PHE A 34 1.71 7.64 -1.97
C PHE A 34 1.10 7.30 -3.34
N GLU A 35 1.97 6.94 -4.27
CA GLU A 35 1.62 6.30 -5.54
C GLU A 35 2.52 5.08 -5.75
N LEU A 36 1.89 3.94 -6.01
CA LEU A 36 2.53 2.68 -6.38
C LEU A 36 2.14 2.37 -7.82
N PHE A 37 3.14 2.13 -8.66
CA PHE A 37 2.93 1.71 -10.05
C PHE A 37 3.26 0.23 -10.21
N LEU A 38 2.29 -0.53 -10.70
CA LEU A 38 2.43 -1.93 -11.05
C LEU A 38 2.57 -2.01 -12.56
N HIS A 39 3.65 -2.62 -13.03
CA HIS A 39 3.92 -2.79 -14.46
C HIS A 39 3.77 -4.27 -14.82
N ALA A 40 2.91 -4.54 -15.79
CA ALA A 40 2.73 -5.87 -16.36
C ALA A 40 3.17 -5.83 -17.82
N GLU A 41 4.15 -6.66 -18.16
CA GLU A 41 4.66 -6.80 -19.52
C GLU A 41 4.07 -8.04 -20.17
N HIS A 42 3.51 -7.88 -21.37
CA HIS A 42 3.00 -8.99 -22.14
C HIS A 42 4.18 -9.73 -22.81
N PRO A 43 4.26 -11.06 -22.72
CA PRO A 43 5.46 -11.80 -23.14
C PRO A 43 5.75 -11.74 -24.65
N ALA A 44 4.76 -11.40 -25.49
CA ALA A 44 4.90 -11.42 -26.95
C ALA A 44 4.49 -10.11 -27.65
N GLU A 45 3.72 -9.23 -26.99
CA GLU A 45 3.06 -8.10 -27.65
C GLU A 45 3.08 -6.86 -26.75
N ARG A 46 4.08 -5.99 -26.92
CA ARG A 46 4.25 -4.79 -26.06
C ARG A 46 3.04 -3.85 -26.05
N GLY A 47 2.19 -3.90 -27.08
CA GLY A 47 0.94 -3.13 -27.12
C GLY A 47 -0.11 -3.58 -26.10
N LEU A 48 0.08 -4.75 -25.49
CA LEU A 48 -0.75 -5.31 -24.43
C LEU A 48 -0.11 -5.14 -23.03
N ASP A 49 1.00 -4.40 -22.93
CA ASP A 49 1.56 -4.03 -21.64
C ASP A 49 0.54 -3.19 -20.86
N LEU A 50 0.43 -3.45 -19.56
CA LEU A 50 -0.48 -2.73 -18.68
C LEU A 50 0.33 -2.04 -17.59
N ARG A 51 -0.12 -0.84 -17.22
CA ARG A 51 0.34 -0.18 -16.00
C ARG A 51 -0.87 0.10 -15.13
N ALA A 52 -0.78 -0.25 -13.87
CA ALA A 52 -1.78 0.11 -12.87
C ALA A 52 -1.16 1.06 -11.85
N ARG A 53 -1.97 1.98 -11.35
CA ARG A 53 -1.61 2.89 -10.26
C ARG A 53 -2.49 2.62 -9.05
N VAL A 54 -1.85 2.42 -7.90
CA VAL A 54 -2.51 2.42 -6.59
C VAL A 54 -2.05 3.67 -5.84
N SER A 55 -2.99 4.48 -5.37
CA SER A 55 -2.67 5.70 -4.61
C SER A 55 -3.45 5.78 -3.31
N GLY A 56 -2.90 6.48 -2.31
CA GLY A 56 -3.60 6.80 -1.07
C GLY A 56 -3.28 8.22 -0.60
N ASP A 57 -4.20 8.80 0.18
CA ASP A 57 -4.20 10.20 0.63
C ASP A 57 -3.63 10.41 2.04
N ARG A 58 -2.86 9.42 2.52
CA ARG A 58 -2.16 9.43 3.81
C ARG A 58 -0.74 8.96 3.62
N ASP A 59 0.11 9.20 4.61
CA ASP A 59 1.46 8.64 4.59
C ASP A 59 1.41 7.10 4.40
N PRO A 60 2.34 6.53 3.60
CA PRO A 60 2.29 5.12 3.25
C PRO A 60 2.56 4.19 4.45
N GLY A 61 3.35 4.64 5.43
CA GLY A 61 3.87 3.78 6.49
C GLY A 61 2.89 3.54 7.63
N TYR A 62 2.13 4.57 8.01
CA TYR A 62 1.29 4.55 9.20
C TYR A 62 -0.17 4.85 8.88
N GLY A 63 -0.47 6.03 8.35
CA GLY A 63 -1.81 6.53 8.08
C GLY A 63 -2.56 5.67 7.08
N ALA A 64 -1.98 5.41 5.91
CA ALA A 64 -2.61 4.56 4.91
C ALA A 64 -2.66 3.09 5.37
N THR A 65 -1.55 2.56 5.88
CA THR A 65 -1.44 1.15 6.29
C THR A 65 -2.40 0.81 7.44
N SER A 66 -2.52 1.67 8.45
CA SER A 66 -3.46 1.45 9.57
C SER A 66 -4.92 1.42 9.11
N ARG A 67 -5.29 2.26 8.13
CA ARG A 67 -6.62 2.21 7.50
C ARG A 67 -6.83 0.95 6.68
N MET A 68 -5.82 0.49 5.94
CA MET A 68 -5.90 -0.79 5.22
C MET A 68 -6.15 -1.96 6.18
N LEU A 69 -5.45 -1.98 7.32
CA LEU A 69 -5.65 -2.99 8.36
C LEU A 69 -7.05 -2.91 8.99
N GLY A 70 -7.53 -1.69 9.27
CA GLY A 70 -8.86 -1.46 9.81
C GLY A 70 -9.96 -1.97 8.89
N GLU A 71 -9.89 -1.66 7.60
CA GLU A 71 -10.89 -2.13 6.63
C GLU A 71 -10.80 -3.63 6.36
N ALA A 72 -9.60 -4.23 6.41
CA ALA A 72 -9.45 -5.69 6.34
C ALA A 72 -10.10 -6.39 7.53
N ALA A 73 -9.93 -5.85 8.75
CA ALA A 73 -10.60 -6.37 9.94
C ALA A 73 -12.13 -6.21 9.83
N ALA A 74 -12.60 -5.08 9.29
CA ALA A 74 -14.01 -4.84 9.08
C ALA A 74 -14.63 -5.78 8.03
N CYS A 75 -13.91 -6.14 6.97
CA CYS A 75 -14.34 -7.21 6.05
C CYS A 75 -14.57 -8.53 6.78
N LEU A 76 -13.58 -8.96 7.57
CA LEU A 76 -13.65 -10.24 8.30
C LEU A 76 -14.81 -10.27 9.31
N ALA A 77 -15.16 -9.13 9.89
CA ALA A 77 -16.18 -9.05 10.94
C ALA A 77 -17.60 -8.81 10.42
N LEU A 78 -17.76 -8.15 9.28
CA LEU A 78 -19.05 -7.60 8.84
C LEU A 78 -19.55 -8.13 7.50
N ASP A 79 -18.66 -8.68 6.67
CA ASP A 79 -18.99 -9.08 5.31
C ASP A 79 -19.12 -10.62 5.21
N ASP A 80 -19.94 -11.12 4.29
CA ASP A 80 -20.03 -12.55 3.99
C ASP A 80 -18.92 -12.93 2.98
N LEU A 81 -17.95 -13.72 3.42
CA LEU A 81 -16.73 -14.00 2.66
C LEU A 81 -16.76 -15.42 2.10
N PRO A 82 -16.33 -15.64 0.83
CA PRO A 82 -16.43 -16.93 0.15
C PRO A 82 -15.36 -17.95 0.61
N VAL A 83 -14.72 -17.73 1.76
CA VAL A 83 -13.60 -18.54 2.25
C VAL A 83 -13.92 -19.14 3.62
N GLY A 84 -13.41 -20.35 3.85
CA GLY A 84 -13.45 -21.01 5.15
C GLY A 84 -12.28 -20.61 6.06
N GLY A 85 -12.15 -21.29 7.19
CA GLY A 85 -10.98 -21.14 8.08
C GLY A 85 -9.66 -21.49 7.37
N GLY A 86 -8.55 -20.92 7.86
CA GLY A 86 -7.23 -21.16 7.29
C GLY A 86 -6.35 -19.91 7.32
N ILE A 87 -5.25 -19.96 6.54
CA ILE A 87 -4.33 -18.84 6.35
C ILE A 87 -4.48 -18.37 4.91
N TRP A 88 -4.97 -17.14 4.75
CA TRP A 88 -5.25 -16.55 3.45
C TRP A 88 -4.47 -15.27 3.24
N THR A 89 -4.26 -14.91 1.99
CA THR A 89 -3.87 -13.53 1.64
C THR A 89 -5.12 -12.64 1.60
N PRO A 90 -4.99 -11.32 1.87
CA PRO A 90 -6.12 -10.40 1.77
C PRO A 90 -6.80 -10.43 0.40
N ALA A 91 -6.02 -10.55 -0.68
CA ALA A 91 -6.54 -10.63 -2.03
C ALA A 91 -7.41 -11.88 -2.25
N ALA A 92 -7.01 -13.05 -1.70
CA ALA A 92 -7.76 -14.29 -1.86
C ALA A 92 -8.99 -14.38 -0.95
N ALA A 93 -8.92 -13.86 0.28
CA ALA A 93 -10.01 -13.93 1.24
C ALA A 93 -11.03 -12.80 1.12
N LEU A 94 -10.56 -11.58 0.89
CA LEU A 94 -11.38 -10.36 1.02
C LEU A 94 -11.69 -9.74 -0.35
N GLY A 95 -10.76 -9.85 -1.31
CA GLY A 95 -10.96 -9.50 -2.72
C GLY A 95 -11.67 -8.15 -2.92
N ASP A 96 -12.73 -8.17 -3.72
CA ASP A 96 -13.50 -6.98 -4.10
C ASP A 96 -14.21 -6.29 -2.92
N ALA A 97 -14.54 -7.03 -1.85
CA ALA A 97 -15.14 -6.44 -0.65
C ALA A 97 -14.14 -5.47 0.00
N LEU A 98 -12.87 -5.88 0.12
CA LEU A 98 -11.82 -5.01 0.62
C LEU A 98 -11.52 -3.86 -0.34
N VAL A 99 -11.44 -4.11 -1.65
CA VAL A 99 -11.17 -3.05 -2.65
C VAL A 99 -12.22 -1.95 -2.57
N THR A 100 -13.51 -2.32 -2.46
CA THR A 100 -14.62 -1.38 -2.32
C THR A 100 -14.47 -0.53 -1.05
N ARG A 101 -14.24 -1.17 0.11
CA ARG A 101 -14.04 -0.46 1.38
C ARG A 101 -12.84 0.47 1.36
N LEU A 102 -11.73 0.02 0.79
CA LEU A 102 -10.52 0.84 0.72
C LEU A 102 -10.74 2.12 -0.11
N ARG A 103 -11.51 2.01 -1.19
CA ARG A 103 -11.93 3.15 -2.00
C ARG A 103 -12.86 4.09 -1.25
N ASP A 104 -13.91 3.53 -0.63
CA ASP A 104 -14.99 4.33 -0.05
C ASP A 104 -14.65 4.92 1.33
N ARG A 105 -13.78 4.26 2.09
CA ARG A 105 -13.57 4.53 3.54
C ARG A 105 -12.12 4.81 3.91
N ALA A 106 -11.15 4.38 3.11
CA ALA A 106 -9.73 4.51 3.45
C ALA A 106 -8.96 5.48 2.56
N GLY A 107 -9.59 6.07 1.52
CA GLY A 107 -8.96 7.07 0.65
C GLY A 107 -8.04 6.48 -0.42
N LEU A 108 -8.13 5.18 -0.70
CA LEU A 108 -7.32 4.53 -1.72
C LEU A 108 -7.98 4.59 -3.10
N ARG A 109 -7.17 4.65 -4.16
CA ARG A 109 -7.62 4.52 -5.55
C ARG A 109 -6.81 3.45 -6.27
N PHE A 110 -7.46 2.81 -7.25
CA PHE A 110 -6.89 1.74 -8.05
C PHE A 110 -7.31 1.99 -9.50
N ASP A 111 -6.34 2.39 -10.33
CA ASP A 111 -6.54 2.86 -11.70
C ASP A 111 -5.67 2.03 -12.68
N ILE A 112 -6.14 1.83 -13.91
CA ILE A 112 -5.29 1.44 -15.04
C ILE A 112 -4.86 2.73 -15.75
N VAL A 113 -3.55 2.90 -16.01
CA VAL A 113 -2.94 4.14 -16.50
C VAL A 113 -1.96 3.92 -17.65
#